data_AF-A0A7G8HEL4-F1
#
_entry.id   AF-A0A7G8HEL4-F1
#
_cell.length_a   1.000
_cell.length_b   1.000
_cell.length_c   1.000
_cell.angle_alpha   90.00
_cell.angle_beta   90.00
_cell.angle_gamma   90.00
#
_symmetry.space_group_name_H-M   'P 1'
#
loop_
_entity.id
_entity.type
_entity.pdbx_description
1 polymer ?
#
loop_
_entity_poly.entity_id
_entity_poly.type
_entity_poly.pdbx_seq_one_letter_code
_entity_poly.pdbx_strand_id
1 'polypeptide(L)'
;MRISTTTLALAAVLAAPVMTMAPSALAGRGERSPEQVNALFQARKTWSKDNYQRRLDLLQSHQRCIDAAASADALKQCRQQMKKTRKSLKQDYRAYMNKVRNQLGLPERTGKKRDAKRRKLQA
;
A
#
# COMPACT_ATOMS: atom_id res chain seq x y z
N MET A 1 -25.28 20.43 -68.93
CA MET A 1 -24.62 19.64 -67.85
C MET A 1 -25.51 19.75 -66.62
N ARG A 2 -26.31 18.71 -66.35
CA ARG A 2 -26.11 17.66 -65.32
C ARG A 2 -26.27 18.19 -63.88
N ILE A 3 -27.40 17.79 -63.33
CA ILE A 3 -27.91 17.91 -61.94
C ILE A 3 -26.90 17.27 -60.98
N SER A 4 -26.77 17.79 -59.75
CA SER A 4 -26.52 16.95 -58.55
C SER A 4 -26.75 17.73 -57.25
N THR A 5 -27.85 17.39 -56.59
CA THR A 5 -28.17 17.67 -55.18
C THR A 5 -27.38 16.73 -54.26
N THR A 6 -26.78 17.22 -53.18
CA THR A 6 -26.26 16.38 -52.09
C THR A 6 -26.64 16.94 -50.72
N THR A 7 -27.78 16.45 -50.24
CA THR A 7 -28.09 15.91 -48.91
C THR A 7 -27.21 16.32 -47.72
N LEU A 8 -27.84 17.04 -46.78
CA LEU A 8 -27.39 17.20 -45.39
C LEU A 8 -27.52 15.88 -44.63
N ALA A 9 -26.45 15.44 -43.96
CA ALA A 9 -26.52 14.39 -42.94
C ALA A 9 -26.37 15.02 -41.55
N LEU A 10 -27.47 15.05 -40.79
CA LEU A 10 -27.48 15.38 -39.37
C LEU A 10 -26.83 14.22 -38.59
N ALA A 11 -25.69 14.48 -37.95
CA ALA A 11 -25.11 13.56 -36.98
C ALA A 11 -25.82 13.73 -35.63
N ALA A 12 -26.62 12.74 -35.25
CA ALA A 12 -27.21 12.65 -33.92
C ALA A 12 -26.12 12.29 -32.90
N VAL A 13 -25.68 13.28 -32.11
CA VAL A 13 -24.81 13.06 -30.96
C VAL A 13 -25.64 12.47 -29.83
N LEU A 14 -25.45 11.18 -29.55
CA LEU A 14 -25.96 10.54 -28.35
C LEU A 14 -25.20 11.10 -27.14
N ALA A 15 -25.78 12.08 -26.47
CA ALA A 15 -25.36 12.51 -25.14
C ALA A 15 -25.67 11.39 -24.15
N ALA A 16 -24.74 10.45 -23.99
CA ALA A 16 -24.78 9.51 -22.87
C ALA A 16 -24.60 10.30 -21.56
N PRO A 17 -25.41 10.06 -20.53
CA PRO A 17 -25.26 10.75 -19.26
C PRO A 17 -23.88 10.43 -18.68
N VAL A 18 -23.08 11.47 -18.48
CA VAL A 18 -21.87 11.42 -17.65
C VAL A 18 -22.33 10.99 -16.27
N MET A 19 -22.13 9.71 -15.95
CA MET A 19 -22.27 9.20 -14.59
C MET A 19 -21.23 9.92 -13.74
N THR A 20 -21.63 11.01 -13.08
CA THR A 20 -20.86 11.61 -11.99
C THR A 20 -20.75 10.57 -10.89
N MET A 21 -19.67 9.80 -10.90
CA MET A 21 -19.29 8.97 -9.76
C MET A 21 -18.95 9.91 -8.61
N ALA A 22 -19.89 10.09 -7.69
CA ALA A 22 -19.61 10.68 -6.40
C ALA A 22 -18.49 9.86 -5.73
N PRO A 23 -17.42 10.48 -5.20
CA PRO A 23 -16.38 9.75 -4.50
C PRO A 23 -17.00 9.06 -3.29
N SER A 24 -17.07 7.74 -3.34
CA SER A 24 -17.66 6.92 -2.28
C SER A 24 -16.80 6.98 -1.03
N ALA A 25 -17.08 7.93 -0.14
CA ALA A 25 -16.51 7.99 1.22
C ALA A 25 -16.86 6.75 2.08
N LEU A 26 -17.66 5.82 1.54
CA LEU A 26 -18.03 4.53 2.13
C LEU A 26 -17.23 3.32 1.59
N ALA A 27 -16.33 3.49 0.61
CA ALA A 27 -15.47 2.43 0.05
C ALA A 27 -14.39 1.91 1.04
N GLY A 28 -14.58 2.11 2.34
CA GLY A 28 -13.67 1.69 3.39
C GLY A 28 -13.77 0.22 3.77
N ARG A 29 -14.74 -0.56 3.26
CA ARG A 29 -15.03 -1.89 3.84
C ARG A 29 -15.80 -2.89 2.97
N GLY A 30 -15.72 -2.82 1.63
CA GLY A 30 -16.17 -3.93 0.80
C GLY A 30 -15.32 -5.18 1.05
N GLU A 31 -15.92 -6.36 0.96
CA GLU A 31 -15.18 -7.60 0.77
C GLU A 31 -14.23 -7.40 -0.42
N ARG A 32 -12.96 -7.79 -0.26
CA ARG A 32 -11.96 -7.55 -1.31
C ARG A 32 -12.24 -8.52 -2.45
N SER A 33 -12.15 -8.05 -3.69
CA SER A 33 -12.21 -8.97 -4.82
C SER A 33 -11.03 -9.97 -4.75
N PRO A 34 -11.18 -11.18 -5.33
CA PRO A 34 -10.07 -12.13 -5.45
C PRO A 34 -8.81 -11.51 -6.08
N GLU A 35 -9.00 -10.64 -7.07
CA GLU A 35 -7.92 -9.90 -7.74
C GLU A 35 -7.18 -8.97 -6.78
N GLN A 36 -7.90 -8.20 -5.96
CA GLN A 36 -7.32 -7.34 -4.93
C GLN A 36 -6.55 -8.16 -3.88
N VAL A 37 -7.07 -9.33 -3.51
CA VAL A 37 -6.39 -10.24 -2.57
C VAL A 37 -5.08 -10.75 -3.18
N ASN A 38 -5.11 -11.24 -4.42
CA ASN A 38 -3.94 -11.74 -5.12
C ASN A 38 -2.89 -10.63 -5.33
N ALA A 39 -3.29 -9.44 -5.77
CA ALA A 39 -2.38 -8.30 -5.95
C ALA A 39 -1.68 -7.92 -4.64
N LEU A 40 -2.42 -7.86 -3.53
CA LEU A 40 -1.83 -7.62 -2.21
C LEU A 40 -0.91 -8.75 -1.77
N PHE A 41 -1.20 -10.01 -2.11
CA PHE A 41 -0.34 -11.15 -1.82
C PHE A 41 0.98 -11.05 -2.59
N GLN A 42 0.93 -10.84 -3.90
CA GLN A 42 2.13 -10.70 -4.73
C GLN A 42 2.97 -9.51 -4.27
N ALA A 43 2.35 -8.37 -3.99
CA ALA A 43 3.07 -7.21 -3.46
C ALA A 43 3.83 -7.51 -2.16
N ARG A 44 3.24 -8.27 -1.23
CA ARG A 44 3.90 -8.69 0.01
C ARG A 44 5.04 -9.67 -0.24
N LYS A 45 4.84 -10.61 -1.17
CA LYS A 45 5.86 -11.57 -1.59
C LYS A 45 7.07 -10.84 -2.17
N THR A 46 6.85 -9.91 -3.10
CA THR A 46 7.87 -9.04 -3.70
C THR A 46 8.61 -8.25 -2.63
N TRP A 47 7.91 -7.49 -1.78
CA TRP A 47 8.55 -6.74 -0.69
C TRP A 47 9.43 -7.63 0.19
N SER A 48 8.94 -8.83 0.54
CA SER A 48 9.66 -9.77 1.40
C SER A 48 10.94 -10.28 0.77
N LYS A 49 10.93 -10.52 -0.55
CA LYS A 49 12.12 -10.92 -1.30
C LYS A 49 13.10 -9.75 -1.43
N ASP A 50 12.63 -8.61 -1.93
CA ASP A 50 13.48 -7.46 -2.26
C ASP A 50 14.14 -6.85 -1.02
N ASN A 51 13.48 -6.93 0.14
CA ASN A 51 14.01 -6.43 1.41
C ASN A 51 14.59 -7.53 2.32
N TYR A 52 14.80 -8.74 1.80
CA TYR A 52 15.37 -9.84 2.58
C TYR A 52 16.78 -9.49 3.07
N GLN A 53 17.65 -9.04 2.15
CA GLN A 53 19.03 -8.69 2.48
C GLN A 53 19.08 -7.56 3.52
N ARG A 54 18.29 -6.50 3.33
CA ARG A 54 18.18 -5.39 4.29
C ARG A 54 17.78 -5.85 5.70
N ARG A 55 16.92 -6.87 5.82
CA ARG A 55 16.56 -7.47 7.12
C ARG A 55 17.71 -8.27 7.71
N LEU A 56 18.44 -9.01 6.87
CA LEU A 56 19.62 -9.78 7.29
C LEU A 56 20.71 -8.83 7.80
N ASP A 57 21.04 -7.79 7.03
CA ASP A 57 22.05 -6.78 7.39
C ASP A 57 21.72 -6.11 8.72
N LEU A 58 20.44 -5.79 8.95
CA LEU A 58 19.97 -5.24 10.21
C LEU A 58 20.22 -6.19 11.40
N LEU A 59 19.95 -7.48 11.23
CA LEU A 59 20.19 -8.47 12.28
C LEU A 59 21.68 -8.67 12.54
N GLN A 60 22.49 -8.77 11.48
CA GLN A 60 23.94 -8.91 11.59
C GLN A 60 24.59 -7.68 12.23
N SER A 61 24.15 -6.47 11.86
CA SER A 61 24.63 -5.24 12.47
C SER A 61 24.26 -5.16 13.95
N HIS A 62 23.07 -5.62 14.34
CA HIS A 62 22.67 -5.65 15.74
C HIS A 62 23.49 -6.67 16.54
N GLN A 63 23.77 -7.84 15.95
CA GLN A 63 24.63 -8.86 16.54
C GLN A 63 26.02 -8.28 16.84
N ARG A 64 26.68 -7.68 15.84
CA ARG A 64 27.98 -7.03 16.02
C ARG A 64 27.98 -5.94 17.09
N CYS A 65 26.90 -5.16 17.19
CA CYS A 65 26.77 -4.14 18.24
C CYS A 65 26.74 -4.76 19.64
N ILE A 66 25.97 -5.84 19.81
CA ILE A 66 25.89 -6.56 21.09
C ILE A 66 27.24 -7.17 21.44
N ASP A 67 27.90 -7.82 20.49
CA ASP A 67 29.19 -8.47 20.71
C ASP A 67 30.29 -7.46 21.11
N ALA A 68 30.22 -6.24 20.56
CA ALA A 68 31.14 -5.15 20.88
C ALA A 68 30.75 -4.34 22.14
N ALA A 69 29.59 -4.61 22.77
CA ALA A 69 29.10 -3.81 23.87
C ALA A 69 29.89 -4.11 25.17
N ALA A 70 30.78 -3.20 25.56
CA ALA A 70 31.61 -3.32 26.76
C ALA A 70 30.90 -2.91 28.07
N SER A 71 29.64 -2.48 28.01
CA SER A 71 28.89 -2.01 29.18
C SER A 71 27.38 -2.16 29.04
N ALA A 72 26.67 -2.07 30.17
CA ALA A 72 25.21 -2.06 30.19
C ALA A 72 24.61 -0.91 29.36
N ASP A 73 25.24 0.27 29.40
CA ASP A 73 24.81 1.42 28.61
C ASP A 73 25.04 1.22 27.11
N ALA A 74 26.19 0.64 26.73
CA ALA A 74 26.45 0.29 25.33
C ALA A 74 25.41 -0.72 24.81
N LEU A 75 25.09 -1.75 25.59
CA LEU A 75 24.05 -2.72 25.25
C LEU A 75 22.66 -2.06 25.12
N LYS A 76 22.33 -1.14 26.01
CA LYS A 76 21.08 -0.35 25.95
C LYS A 76 21.02 0.47 24.65
N GLN A 77 22.11 1.10 24.24
CA GLN A 77 22.19 1.85 22.99
C GLN A 77 21.99 0.94 21.78
N CYS A 78 22.63 -0.23 21.72
CA CYS A 78 22.41 -1.22 20.65
C CYS A 78 20.93 -1.59 20.50
N ARG A 79 20.25 -1.88 21.62
CA ARG A 79 18.82 -2.22 21.64
C ARG A 79 17.95 -1.06 21.16
N GLN A 80 18.25 0.17 21.58
CA GLN A 80 17.52 1.36 21.14
C GLN A 80 17.69 1.60 19.65
N GLN A 81 18.91 1.46 19.13
CA GLN A 81 19.17 1.62 17.71
C GLN A 81 18.43 0.58 16.88
N MET A 82 18.48 -0.70 17.29
CA MET A 82 17.72 -1.76 16.65
C MET A 82 16.21 -1.50 16.64
N LYS A 83 15.66 -1.00 17.76
CA LYS A 83 14.25 -0.60 17.84
C LYS A 83 13.91 0.52 16.85
N LYS A 84 14.76 1.55 16.73
CA LYS A 84 14.59 2.65 15.77
C LYS A 84 14.61 2.14 14.33
N THR A 85 15.60 1.33 13.97
CA THR A 85 15.75 0.83 12.60
C THR A 85 14.63 -0.14 12.22
N ARG A 86 14.19 -1.02 13.13
CA ARG A 86 13.00 -1.87 12.93
C ARG A 86 11.74 -1.03 12.71
N LYS A 87 11.58 0.08 13.43
CA LYS A 87 10.44 0.99 13.25
C LYS A 87 10.47 1.63 11.86
N SER A 88 11.63 2.09 11.39
CA SER A 88 11.80 2.63 10.04
C SER A 88 11.46 1.58 8.97
N LEU A 89 12.00 0.36 9.05
CA LEU A 89 11.67 -0.70 8.08
C LEU A 89 10.16 -1.00 8.02
N LYS A 90 9.48 -0.95 9.16
CA LYS A 90 8.02 -1.12 9.22
C LYS A 90 7.25 0.05 8.60
N GLN A 91 7.79 1.27 8.69
CA GLN A 91 7.22 2.45 8.03
C GLN A 91 7.37 2.34 6.52
N ASP A 92 8.54 1.93 6.03
CA ASP A 92 8.79 1.74 4.60
C ASP A 92 7.86 0.68 4.00
N TYR A 93 7.71 -0.46 4.69
CA TYR A 93 6.75 -1.48 4.29
C TYR A 93 5.32 -0.95 4.22
N ARG A 94 4.92 -0.12 5.18
CA ARG A 94 3.59 0.48 5.21
C ARG A 94 3.40 1.47 4.06
N ALA A 95 4.39 2.31 3.76
CA ALA A 95 4.36 3.24 2.65
C ALA A 95 4.23 2.49 1.32
N TYR A 96 5.04 1.44 1.11
CA TYR A 96 4.96 0.56 -0.05
C TYR A 96 3.56 -0.08 -0.19
N MET A 97 3.05 -0.69 0.89
CA MET A 97 1.74 -1.33 0.84
C MET A 97 0.60 -0.33 0.67
N ASN A 98 0.72 0.90 1.17
CA ASN A 98 -0.29 1.93 0.96
C ASN A 98 -0.31 2.39 -0.51
N LYS A 99 0.84 2.51 -1.17
CA LYS A 99 0.91 2.76 -2.62
C LYS A 99 0.15 1.68 -3.41
N VAL A 100 0.40 0.41 -3.10
CA VAL A 100 -0.31 -0.73 -3.73
C VAL A 100 -1.81 -0.67 -3.43
N ARG A 101 -2.20 -0.32 -2.20
CA ARG A 101 -3.62 -0.19 -1.82
C ARG A 101 -4.31 0.93 -2.59
N ASN A 102 -3.67 2.09 -2.74
CA ASN A 102 -4.22 3.21 -3.49
C ASN A 102 -4.45 2.85 -4.95
N GLN A 103 -3.52 2.10 -5.58
CA GLN A 103 -3.69 1.58 -6.94
C GLN A 103 -4.87 0.61 -7.08
N LEU A 104 -5.23 -0.08 -6.01
CA LEU A 104 -6.36 -1.03 -5.96
C LEU A 104 -7.68 -0.38 -5.50
N GLY A 105 -7.72 0.95 -5.32
CA GLY A 105 -8.89 1.66 -4.76
C GLY A 105 -9.16 1.34 -3.29
N LEU A 106 -8.18 0.81 -2.55
CA LEU A 106 -8.31 0.42 -1.16
C LEU A 106 -7.83 1.54 -0.23
N PRO A 107 -8.46 1.73 0.94
CA PRO A 107 -8.08 2.79 1.87
C PRO A 107 -6.68 2.56 2.45
N GLU A 108 -5.91 3.62 2.65
CA GLU A 108 -4.61 3.55 3.31
C GLU A 108 -4.67 2.99 4.74
N ARG A 109 -3.54 2.43 5.20
CA ARG A 109 -3.39 1.96 6.58
C ARG A 109 -2.43 2.88 7.29
N THR A 110 -2.90 3.60 8.30
CA THR A 110 -2.09 4.56 9.05
C THR A 110 -1.38 3.90 10.24
N GLY A 111 -1.89 2.74 10.68
CA GLY A 111 -1.32 2.00 11.81
C GLY A 111 -1.68 2.56 13.18
N LYS A 112 -2.66 3.48 13.23
CA LYS A 112 -3.30 3.90 14.48
C LYS A 112 -4.19 2.77 15.02
N LYS A 113 -4.36 2.69 16.36
CA LYS A 113 -5.15 1.64 17.04
C LYS A 113 -6.58 1.46 16.48
N ARG A 114 -7.17 2.52 15.90
CA ARG A 114 -8.50 2.47 15.27
C ARG A 114 -8.58 1.45 14.11
N ASP A 115 -7.51 1.28 13.33
CA ASP A 115 -7.44 0.28 12.26
C ASP A 115 -7.34 -1.17 12.79
N ALA A 116 -6.97 -1.35 14.06
CA ALA A 116 -6.84 -2.65 14.71
C ALA A 116 -8.11 -3.04 15.50
N LYS A 117 -8.70 -2.11 16.28
CA LYS A 117 -9.96 -2.33 17.01
C LYS A 117 -11.11 -2.68 16.05
N ARG A 118 -11.15 -2.03 14.90
CA ARG A 118 -12.14 -2.26 13.85
C ARG A 118 -12.07 -3.66 13.22
N ARG A 119 -10.93 -4.36 13.30
CA ARG A 119 -10.76 -5.75 12.81
C ARG A 119 -11.18 -6.80 13.82
N LYS A 120 -11.02 -6.52 15.13
CA LYS A 120 -11.44 -7.43 16.21
C LYS A 120 -12.96 -7.48 16.43
N LEU A 121 -13.69 -6.47 15.96
CA LEU A 121 -15.15 -6.40 16.08
C LEU A 121 -15.87 -7.04 14.88
N GLN A 122 -15.13 -7.67 13.96
CA GLN A 122 -15.63 -8.19 12.68
C GLN A 122 -15.08 -9.57 12.32
N ALA A 123 -14.34 -10.19 13.24
CA ALA A 123 -13.95 -11.59 13.22
C ALA A 123 -14.61 -12.22 14.43
#